data_AF-K1TH74-F1
#
_entry.id   AF-K1TH74-F1
#
_cell.length_a   1.000
_cell.length_b   1.000
_cell.length_c   1.000
_cell.angle_alpha   90.00
_cell.angle_beta   90.00
_cell.angle_gamma   90.00
#
_symmetry.space_group_name_H-M   'P 1'
#
loop_
_entity.id
_entity.type
_entity.pdbx_description
1 polymer ?
#
loop_
_entity_poly.entity_id
_entity_poly.type
_entity_poly.pdbx_seq_one_letter_code
_entity_poly.pdbx_strand_id
1 'polypeptide(L)'
;MNASYLVEKAVQFVEQYPSVSLGYQDFNNNMLAVERLTAMGYEVEHLNTYATAYPETPVAPEKEEYDTTEEYEAAYKEYEQDFSNYMEKCKSIHERIDTGELTFYICIGQKEITLCYMASAAANADMATEKQLSPVEKLEQQDKRNKEIAVEKTVADAKKQILDVDTSESKFTQDEEKMIYFFLLSSLRREHFGVFGIGEKKAYQHLEDEEKMNIIANLTAKQKAVIRRDFLIDNFKGAYGNNAAATLLLDFARKHMPDTLAEIESGYNEVYEKRHKRIEERKAALLAKERQTKPEETAEAENTQPTAEVQPEEHTQTEEVA
;
A
#
# COMPACT_ATOMS: atom_id res chain seq x y z
N MET A 1 -30.02 -25.84 -5.32
CA MET A 1 -29.31 -25.63 -6.60
C MET A 1 -28.04 -26.46 -6.57
N ASN A 2 -27.73 -27.17 -7.66
CA ASN A 2 -26.59 -28.10 -7.70
C ASN A 2 -25.34 -27.40 -8.25
N ALA A 3 -24.57 -26.74 -7.38
CA ALA A 3 -23.33 -26.08 -7.78
C ALA A 3 -22.29 -27.08 -8.33
N SER A 4 -22.29 -28.34 -7.87
CA SER A 4 -21.37 -29.36 -8.40
C SER A 4 -21.64 -29.67 -9.87
N TYR A 5 -22.92 -29.78 -10.26
CA TYR A 5 -23.30 -29.95 -11.66
C TYR A 5 -22.86 -28.78 -12.53
N LEU A 6 -22.98 -27.54 -12.03
CA LEU A 6 -22.52 -26.35 -12.78
C LEU A 6 -21.00 -26.34 -12.96
N VAL A 7 -20.25 -26.72 -11.94
CA VAL A 7 -18.79 -26.85 -12.02
C VAL A 7 -18.40 -27.89 -13.06
N GLU A 8 -18.99 -29.09 -13.01
CA GLU A 8 -18.74 -30.16 -14.00
C GLU A 8 -19.05 -29.70 -15.43
N LYS A 9 -20.22 -29.07 -15.64
CA LYS A 9 -20.61 -28.54 -16.95
C LYS A 9 -19.66 -27.42 -17.41
N ALA A 10 -19.20 -26.55 -16.52
CA ALA A 10 -18.26 -25.49 -16.85
C ALA A 10 -16.91 -26.05 -17.32
N VAL A 11 -16.40 -27.09 -16.64
CA VAL A 11 -15.16 -27.78 -17.05
C VAL A 11 -15.29 -28.38 -18.45
N GLN A 12 -16.42 -29.04 -18.74
CA GLN A 12 -16.69 -29.58 -20.08
C GLN A 12 -16.70 -28.48 -21.16
N PHE A 13 -17.28 -27.31 -20.85
CA PHE A 13 -17.29 -26.18 -21.79
C PHE A 13 -15.88 -25.62 -22.02
N VAL A 14 -15.05 -25.54 -20.98
CA VAL A 14 -13.65 -25.09 -21.12
C VAL A 14 -12.84 -26.07 -21.98
N GLU A 15 -13.07 -27.38 -21.85
CA GLU A 15 -12.43 -28.38 -22.72
C GLU A 15 -12.85 -28.24 -24.19
N GLN A 16 -14.13 -27.90 -24.44
CA GLN A 16 -14.65 -27.68 -25.79
C GLN A 16 -14.19 -26.34 -26.39
N TYR A 17 -14.05 -25.31 -25.55
CA TYR A 17 -13.73 -23.95 -25.95
C TYR A 17 -12.54 -23.40 -25.13
N PRO A 18 -11.32 -23.96 -25.30
CA PRO A 18 -10.18 -23.67 -24.43
C PRO A 18 -9.66 -22.22 -24.52
N SER A 19 -10.06 -21.48 -25.56
CA SER A 19 -9.72 -20.07 -25.75
C SER A 19 -10.76 -19.10 -25.18
N VAL A 20 -11.85 -19.60 -24.59
CA VAL A 20 -12.98 -18.80 -24.11
C VAL A 20 -12.94 -18.70 -22.59
N SER A 21 -12.94 -17.46 -22.08
CA SER A 21 -12.94 -17.20 -20.63
C SER A 21 -14.25 -17.61 -19.96
N LEU A 22 -14.16 -18.07 -18.71
CA LEU A 22 -15.32 -18.20 -17.84
C LEU A 22 -15.73 -16.82 -17.32
N GLY A 23 -17.03 -16.56 -17.28
CA GLY A 23 -17.56 -15.30 -16.76
C GLY A 23 -18.84 -15.47 -15.95
N TYR A 24 -19.13 -14.51 -15.07
CA TYR A 24 -20.39 -14.45 -14.33
C TYR A 24 -20.95 -13.02 -14.30
N GLN A 25 -22.27 -12.90 -14.15
CA GLN A 25 -22.98 -11.61 -14.11
C GLN A 25 -23.68 -11.40 -12.78
N ASP A 26 -23.84 -10.17 -12.30
CA ASP A 26 -24.39 -9.86 -10.96
C ASP A 26 -25.73 -10.50 -10.64
N PHE A 27 -26.66 -10.52 -11.60
CA PHE A 27 -28.04 -10.93 -11.36
C PHE A 27 -28.35 -12.37 -11.78
N ASN A 28 -27.51 -12.97 -12.62
CA ASN A 28 -27.66 -14.34 -13.11
C ASN A 28 -26.35 -15.12 -12.93
N ASN A 29 -26.06 -15.49 -11.70
CA ASN A 29 -24.89 -16.32 -11.37
C ASN A 29 -25.21 -17.35 -10.29
N ASN A 30 -24.27 -18.29 -10.13
CA ASN A 30 -24.18 -19.13 -8.96
C ASN A 30 -22.83 -18.89 -8.28
N MET A 31 -22.77 -17.96 -7.32
CA MET A 31 -21.51 -17.61 -6.63
C MET A 31 -20.80 -18.82 -6.01
N LEU A 32 -21.53 -19.83 -5.51
CA LEU A 32 -20.90 -21.03 -4.98
C LEU A 32 -20.17 -21.84 -6.07
N ALA A 33 -20.69 -21.86 -7.29
CA ALA A 33 -19.99 -22.48 -8.42
C ALA A 33 -18.78 -21.64 -8.85
N VAL A 34 -18.91 -20.30 -8.87
CA VAL A 34 -17.80 -19.37 -9.13
C VAL A 34 -16.66 -19.58 -8.14
N GLU A 35 -16.95 -19.56 -6.84
CA GLU A 35 -15.97 -19.76 -5.77
C GLU A 35 -15.26 -21.11 -5.89
N ARG A 36 -15.99 -22.18 -6.24
CA ARG A 36 -15.41 -23.51 -6.44
C ARG A 36 -14.49 -23.57 -7.66
N LEU A 37 -14.91 -22.99 -8.79
CA LEU A 37 -14.07 -22.91 -9.99
C LEU A 37 -12.80 -22.11 -9.74
N THR A 38 -12.93 -20.96 -9.07
CA THR A 38 -11.78 -20.14 -8.64
C THR A 38 -10.86 -20.92 -7.70
N ALA A 39 -11.40 -21.67 -6.74
CA ALA A 39 -10.61 -22.52 -5.84
C ALA A 39 -9.92 -23.69 -6.57
N MET A 40 -10.49 -24.17 -7.66
CA MET A 40 -9.87 -25.15 -8.55
C MET A 40 -8.79 -24.54 -9.46
N GLY A 41 -8.63 -23.21 -9.45
CA GLY A 41 -7.62 -22.50 -10.23
C GLY A 41 -8.11 -21.97 -11.57
N TYR A 42 -9.40 -22.07 -11.88
CA TYR A 42 -9.97 -21.42 -13.07
C TYR A 42 -10.08 -19.92 -12.84
N GLU A 43 -9.68 -19.14 -13.84
CA GLU A 43 -9.96 -17.71 -13.84
C GLU A 43 -11.42 -17.50 -14.25
N VAL A 44 -12.16 -16.78 -13.41
CA VAL A 44 -13.57 -16.47 -13.63
C VAL A 44 -13.75 -14.95 -13.60
N GLU A 45 -14.09 -14.38 -14.74
CA GLU A 45 -14.22 -12.95 -14.92
C GLU A 45 -15.60 -12.44 -14.47
N HIS A 46 -15.63 -11.28 -13.83
CA HIS A 46 -16.87 -10.58 -13.55
C HIS A 46 -17.28 -9.74 -14.75
N LEU A 47 -18.42 -10.06 -15.35
CA LEU A 47 -18.92 -9.40 -16.55
C LEU A 47 -19.80 -8.21 -16.16
N ASN A 48 -19.25 -6.99 -16.34
CA ASN A 48 -19.92 -5.73 -16.00
C ASN A 48 -21.14 -5.38 -16.88
N THR A 49 -21.32 -6.08 -18.00
CA THR A 49 -22.39 -5.83 -18.97
C THR A 49 -23.14 -7.11 -19.31
N TYR A 50 -24.33 -6.94 -19.89
CA TYR A 50 -25.17 -8.07 -20.25
C TYR A 50 -24.57 -8.84 -21.44
N ALA A 51 -24.20 -10.10 -21.21
CA ALA A 51 -23.82 -11.07 -22.23
C ALA A 51 -25.08 -11.73 -22.80
N THR A 52 -25.12 -11.85 -24.13
CA THR A 52 -26.23 -12.48 -24.86
C THR A 52 -25.90 -13.94 -25.09
N ALA A 53 -26.86 -14.84 -24.83
CA ALA A 53 -26.69 -16.26 -25.11
C ALA A 53 -26.43 -16.50 -26.60
N TYR A 54 -25.48 -17.39 -26.89
CA TYR A 54 -25.22 -17.85 -28.24
C TYR A 54 -26.47 -18.56 -28.78
N PRO A 55 -26.86 -18.34 -30.06
CA PRO A 55 -28.06 -18.96 -30.61
C PRO A 55 -28.04 -20.48 -30.47
N GLU A 56 -29.18 -21.06 -30.11
CA GLU A 56 -29.39 -22.50 -30.08
C GLU A 56 -29.90 -22.98 -31.43
N THR A 57 -29.47 -24.18 -31.83
CA THR A 57 -29.94 -24.80 -33.07
C THR A 57 -31.43 -25.08 -32.96
N PRO A 58 -32.27 -24.64 -33.92
CA PRO A 58 -33.69 -24.98 -33.95
C PRO A 58 -33.90 -26.51 -33.94
N VAL A 59 -34.98 -26.96 -33.29
CA VAL A 59 -35.32 -28.39 -33.22
C VAL A 59 -36.21 -28.74 -34.41
N ALA A 60 -35.86 -29.79 -35.15
CA ALA A 60 -36.66 -30.26 -36.26
C ALA A 60 -38.01 -30.82 -35.74
N PRO A 61 -39.15 -30.49 -36.38
CA PRO A 61 -40.44 -31.01 -35.97
C PRO A 61 -40.49 -32.53 -36.19
N GLU A 62 -41.04 -33.25 -35.22
CA GLU A 62 -41.24 -34.70 -35.32
C GLU A 62 -42.59 -35.01 -35.98
N LYS A 63 -42.60 -35.95 -36.93
CA LYS A 63 -43.81 -36.23 -37.71
C LYS A 63 -44.95 -36.78 -36.85
N GLU A 64 -44.60 -37.46 -35.78
CA GLU A 64 -45.50 -38.08 -34.81
C GLU A 64 -46.25 -37.06 -33.94
N GLU A 65 -45.81 -35.80 -33.91
CA GLU A 65 -46.45 -34.73 -33.13
C GLU A 65 -47.61 -34.03 -33.87
N TYR A 66 -47.89 -34.42 -35.12
CA TYR A 66 -48.90 -33.79 -35.97
C TYR A 66 -49.97 -34.79 -36.44
N ASP A 67 -51.24 -34.38 -36.34
CA ASP A 67 -52.39 -35.21 -36.73
C ASP A 67 -52.54 -35.30 -38.27
N THR A 68 -51.99 -34.33 -39.00
CA THR A 68 -52.10 -34.25 -40.45
C THR A 68 -50.76 -33.96 -41.12
N THR A 69 -50.58 -34.49 -42.34
CA THR A 69 -49.38 -34.24 -43.17
C THR A 69 -49.22 -32.75 -43.50
N GLU A 70 -50.32 -32.03 -43.69
CA GLU A 70 -50.32 -30.62 -44.07
C GLU A 70 -49.79 -29.72 -42.93
N GLU A 71 -50.13 -30.04 -41.68
CA GLU A 71 -49.60 -29.34 -40.50
C GLU A 71 -48.11 -29.61 -40.28
N TYR A 72 -47.67 -30.86 -40.48
CA TYR A 72 -46.25 -31.21 -40.44
C TYR A 72 -45.44 -30.49 -41.53
N GLU A 73 -45.95 -30.45 -42.78
CA GLU A 73 -45.28 -29.74 -43.88
C GLU A 73 -45.19 -28.23 -43.63
N ALA A 74 -46.20 -27.64 -42.98
CA ALA A 74 -46.18 -26.24 -42.59
C ALA A 74 -45.14 -25.98 -41.49
N ALA A 75 -45.12 -26.80 -40.43
CA ALA A 75 -44.14 -26.70 -39.36
C ALA A 75 -42.70 -26.93 -39.85
N TYR A 76 -42.52 -27.85 -40.80
CA TYR A 76 -41.20 -28.11 -41.39
C TYR A 76 -40.70 -26.93 -42.22
N LYS A 77 -41.59 -26.23 -42.95
CA LYS A 77 -41.24 -24.98 -43.65
C LYS A 77 -40.86 -23.85 -42.69
N GLU A 78 -41.54 -23.73 -41.56
CA GLU A 78 -41.18 -22.77 -40.50
C GLU A 78 -39.80 -23.11 -39.92
N TYR A 79 -39.55 -24.38 -39.60
CA TYR A 79 -38.24 -24.87 -39.18
C TYR A 79 -37.13 -24.57 -40.20
N GLU A 80 -37.35 -24.77 -41.51
CA GLU A 80 -36.36 -24.44 -42.54
C GLU A 80 -36.01 -22.95 -42.53
N GLN A 81 -37.02 -22.09 -42.36
CA GLN A 81 -36.81 -20.64 -42.27
C GLN A 81 -36.04 -20.27 -40.99
N ASP A 82 -36.42 -20.84 -39.84
CA ASP A 82 -35.75 -20.62 -38.56
C ASP A 82 -34.31 -21.12 -38.57
N PHE A 83 -34.07 -22.27 -39.21
CA PHE A 83 -32.73 -22.82 -39.40
C PHE A 83 -31.87 -21.91 -40.29
N SER A 84 -32.43 -21.36 -41.35
CA SER A 84 -31.75 -20.37 -42.20
C SER A 84 -31.40 -19.10 -41.43
N ASN A 85 -32.36 -18.55 -40.68
CA ASN A 85 -32.15 -17.36 -39.82
C ASN A 85 -31.08 -17.62 -38.74
N TYR A 86 -31.11 -18.81 -38.13
CA TYR A 86 -30.11 -19.26 -37.16
C TYR A 86 -28.70 -19.28 -37.76
N MET A 87 -28.54 -19.86 -38.96
CA MET A 87 -27.25 -19.94 -39.65
C MET A 87 -26.70 -18.54 -39.99
N GLU A 88 -27.54 -17.63 -40.46
CA GLU A 88 -27.15 -16.24 -40.76
C GLU A 88 -26.71 -15.51 -39.49
N LYS A 89 -27.48 -15.66 -38.39
CA LYS A 89 -27.14 -15.05 -37.10
C LYS A 89 -25.81 -15.59 -36.56
N CYS A 90 -25.60 -16.91 -36.60
CA CYS A 90 -24.35 -17.54 -36.17
C CYS A 90 -23.16 -17.03 -36.98
N LYS A 91 -23.30 -16.92 -38.31
CA LYS A 91 -22.28 -16.38 -39.20
C LYS A 91 -21.95 -14.93 -38.85
N SER A 92 -22.96 -14.07 -38.67
CA SER A 92 -22.76 -12.67 -38.29
C SER A 92 -22.04 -12.53 -36.94
N ILE A 93 -22.36 -13.39 -35.96
CA ILE A 93 -21.65 -13.38 -34.67
C ILE A 93 -20.17 -13.72 -34.86
N HIS A 94 -19.87 -14.79 -35.60
CA HIS A 94 -18.48 -15.21 -35.84
C HIS A 94 -17.67 -14.16 -36.60
N GLU A 95 -18.23 -13.57 -37.66
CA GLU A 95 -17.57 -12.47 -38.39
C GLU A 95 -17.22 -11.30 -37.45
N ARG A 96 -18.11 -10.97 -36.51
CA ARG A 96 -17.88 -9.90 -35.53
C ARG A 96 -16.93 -10.29 -34.39
N ILE A 97 -16.80 -11.58 -34.10
CA ILE A 97 -15.75 -12.10 -33.20
C ILE A 97 -14.39 -11.99 -33.88
N ASP A 98 -14.31 -12.36 -35.16
CA ASP A 98 -13.09 -12.31 -35.97
C ASP A 98 -12.60 -10.86 -36.17
N THR A 99 -13.51 -9.89 -36.34
CA THR A 99 -13.15 -8.46 -36.38
C THR A 99 -12.84 -7.87 -35.01
N GLY A 100 -13.06 -8.62 -33.91
CA GLY A 100 -12.82 -8.19 -32.54
C GLY A 100 -13.89 -7.28 -31.94
N GLU A 101 -15.04 -7.11 -32.61
CA GLU A 101 -16.19 -6.35 -32.10
C GLU A 101 -16.89 -7.06 -30.95
N LEU A 102 -16.94 -8.39 -31.02
CA LEU A 102 -17.54 -9.25 -29.99
C LEU A 102 -16.46 -10.08 -29.30
N THR A 103 -16.80 -10.64 -28.14
CA THR A 103 -15.98 -11.64 -27.45
C THR A 103 -16.89 -12.73 -26.86
N PHE A 104 -16.47 -13.98 -26.98
CA PHE A 104 -17.15 -15.13 -26.37
C PHE A 104 -16.79 -15.28 -24.89
N TYR A 105 -17.75 -15.76 -24.11
CA TYR A 105 -17.60 -16.15 -22.72
C TYR A 105 -18.40 -17.41 -22.43
N ILE A 106 -17.88 -18.26 -21.55
CA ILE A 106 -18.65 -19.34 -20.93
C ILE A 106 -19.29 -18.76 -19.67
N CYS A 107 -20.60 -18.47 -19.74
CA CYS A 107 -21.30 -17.81 -18.65
C CYS A 107 -21.80 -18.82 -17.61
N ILE A 108 -21.47 -18.55 -16.35
CA ILE A 108 -21.96 -19.28 -15.18
C ILE A 108 -23.28 -18.66 -14.75
N GLY A 109 -24.40 -19.24 -15.20
CA GLY A 109 -25.75 -18.85 -14.80
C GLY A 109 -26.19 -19.46 -13.46
N GLN A 110 -27.40 -19.11 -13.02
CA GLN A 110 -27.98 -19.66 -11.78
C GLN A 110 -28.22 -21.17 -11.84
N LYS A 111 -28.64 -21.69 -13.00
CA LYS A 111 -29.09 -23.08 -13.21
C LYS A 111 -28.32 -23.83 -14.30
N GLU A 112 -27.59 -23.13 -15.15
CA GLU A 112 -26.90 -23.71 -16.28
C GLU A 112 -25.64 -22.92 -16.66
N ILE A 113 -24.79 -23.58 -17.43
CA ILE A 113 -23.66 -22.99 -18.14
C ILE A 113 -24.05 -22.85 -19.60
N THR A 114 -23.80 -21.67 -20.18
CA THR A 114 -24.10 -21.33 -21.57
C THR A 114 -22.92 -20.62 -22.23
N LEU A 115 -22.76 -20.82 -23.54
CA LEU A 115 -21.87 -19.98 -24.34
C LEU A 115 -22.60 -18.66 -24.63
N CYS A 116 -21.94 -17.55 -24.36
CA CYS A 116 -22.50 -16.22 -24.57
C CYS A 116 -21.50 -15.34 -25.31
N TYR A 117 -21.99 -14.24 -25.88
CA TYR A 117 -21.17 -13.21 -26.49
C TYR A 117 -21.55 -11.83 -25.95
N MET A 118 -20.58 -10.92 -25.93
CA MET A 118 -20.80 -9.52 -25.57
C MET A 118 -19.90 -8.61 -26.40
N ALA A 119 -20.23 -7.31 -26.43
CA ALA A 119 -19.38 -6.32 -27.08
C ALA A 119 -18.01 -6.27 -26.41
N SER A 120 -16.95 -6.29 -27.22
CA SER A 120 -15.59 -6.14 -26.75
C SER A 120 -15.34 -4.73 -26.21
N ALA A 121 -14.62 -4.61 -25.10
CA ALA A 121 -14.20 -3.32 -24.57
C ALA A 121 -13.31 -2.54 -25.56
N ALA A 122 -12.57 -3.25 -26.42
CA ALA A 122 -11.70 -2.66 -27.44
C ALA A 122 -12.48 -1.99 -28.59
N ALA A 123 -13.72 -2.40 -28.85
CA ALA A 123 -14.55 -1.80 -29.90
C ALA A 123 -15.02 -0.37 -29.58
N ASN A 124 -14.95 0.03 -28.30
CA ASN A 124 -15.33 1.37 -27.84
C ASN A 124 -14.13 2.33 -27.72
N ALA A 125 -12.91 1.85 -27.95
CA ALA A 125 -11.72 2.68 -27.99
C ALA A 125 -11.40 3.00 -29.46
N ASP A 126 -11.74 4.22 -29.89
CA ASP A 126 -10.98 4.86 -30.97
C ASP A 126 -9.52 4.84 -30.51
N MET A 127 -8.67 3.99 -31.10
CA MET A 127 -7.24 4.19 -31.36
C MET A 127 -6.49 2.88 -31.61
N ALA A 128 -5.70 2.92 -32.69
CA ALA A 128 -4.50 2.16 -33.01
C ALA A 128 -4.60 0.63 -33.03
N THR A 129 -4.02 0.07 -34.09
CA THR A 129 -3.69 -1.35 -34.29
C THR A 129 -2.89 -1.92 -33.12
N GLU A 130 -3.56 -2.24 -32.01
CA GLU A 130 -3.05 -3.21 -31.06
C GLU A 130 -2.93 -4.53 -31.81
N LYS A 131 -1.71 -5.07 -31.82
CA LYS A 131 -1.41 -6.37 -32.40
C LYS A 131 -2.33 -7.39 -31.72
N GLN A 132 -3.34 -7.89 -32.45
CA GLN A 132 -4.22 -8.93 -31.94
C GLN A 132 -3.37 -10.12 -31.53
N LEU A 133 -3.29 -10.36 -30.22
CA LEU A 133 -2.57 -11.50 -29.65
C LEU A 133 -3.30 -12.78 -29.99
N SER A 134 -2.55 -13.81 -30.37
CA SER A 134 -3.10 -15.15 -30.52
C SER A 134 -3.65 -15.67 -29.17
N PRO A 135 -4.57 -16.65 -29.19
CA PRO A 135 -5.09 -17.24 -27.94
C PRO A 135 -3.99 -17.75 -27.00
N VAL A 136 -2.91 -18.31 -27.55
CA VAL A 136 -1.77 -18.81 -26.76
C VAL A 136 -1.00 -17.66 -26.10
N GLU A 137 -0.68 -16.59 -26.85
CA GLU A 137 0.00 -15.41 -26.29
C GLU A 137 -0.81 -14.73 -25.17
N LYS A 138 -2.15 -14.73 -25.29
CA LYS A 138 -3.04 -14.23 -24.21
C LYS A 138 -2.91 -15.08 -22.96
N LEU A 139 -2.96 -16.41 -23.08
CA LEU A 139 -2.80 -17.34 -21.97
C LEU A 139 -1.40 -17.24 -21.32
N GLU A 140 -0.34 -17.00 -22.10
CA GLU A 140 1.01 -16.78 -21.56
C GLU A 140 1.13 -15.49 -20.75
N GLN A 141 0.53 -14.40 -21.22
CA GLN A 141 0.47 -13.14 -20.47
C GLN A 141 -0.35 -13.28 -19.18
N GLN A 142 -1.45 -14.02 -19.26
CA GLN A 142 -2.30 -14.35 -18.13
C GLN A 142 -1.58 -15.19 -17.08
N ASP A 143 -0.85 -16.25 -17.48
CA ASP A 143 -0.01 -17.04 -16.56
C ASP A 143 1.04 -16.19 -15.85
N LYS A 144 1.71 -15.30 -16.60
CA LYS A 144 2.67 -14.34 -16.01
C LYS A 144 2.00 -13.45 -14.98
N ARG A 145 0.83 -12.87 -15.30
CA ARG A 145 0.08 -12.03 -14.36
C ARG A 145 -0.38 -12.83 -13.14
N ASN A 146 -0.83 -14.06 -13.32
CA ASN A 146 -1.28 -14.93 -12.23
C ASN A 146 -0.14 -15.27 -11.26
N LYS A 147 1.08 -15.47 -11.76
CA LYS A 147 2.28 -15.60 -10.91
C LYS A 147 2.57 -14.33 -10.10
N GLU A 148 2.45 -13.16 -10.72
CA GLU A 148 2.63 -11.87 -10.03
C GLU A 148 1.54 -11.66 -8.96
N ILE A 149 0.27 -11.94 -9.26
CA ILE A 149 -0.85 -11.86 -8.30
C ILE A 149 -0.59 -12.76 -7.09
N ALA A 150 -0.11 -13.98 -7.32
CA ALA A 150 0.18 -14.92 -6.24
C ALA A 150 1.24 -14.35 -5.28
N VAL A 151 2.31 -13.74 -5.82
CA VAL A 151 3.34 -13.07 -5.01
C VAL A 151 2.76 -11.85 -4.28
N GLU A 152 2.02 -10.97 -4.98
CA GLU A 152 1.40 -9.78 -4.40
C GLU A 152 0.49 -10.13 -3.21
N LYS A 153 -0.42 -11.10 -3.40
CA LYS A 153 -1.34 -11.55 -2.34
C LYS A 153 -0.59 -12.19 -1.18
N THR A 154 0.41 -13.02 -1.47
CA THR A 154 1.26 -13.63 -0.43
C THR A 154 1.95 -12.55 0.41
N VAL A 155 2.52 -11.52 -0.23
CA VAL A 155 3.17 -10.40 0.47
C VAL A 155 2.15 -9.61 1.30
N ALA A 156 0.97 -9.32 0.76
CA ALA A 156 -0.07 -8.58 1.46
C ALA A 156 -0.55 -9.32 2.72
N ASP A 157 -0.84 -10.62 2.60
CA ASP A 157 -1.28 -11.45 3.72
C ASP A 157 -0.16 -11.67 4.74
N ALA A 158 1.08 -11.91 4.29
CA ALA A 158 2.24 -12.01 5.17
C ALA A 158 2.47 -10.72 5.96
N LYS A 159 2.36 -9.54 5.33
CA LYS A 159 2.47 -8.24 5.99
C LYS A 159 1.41 -8.04 7.08
N LYS A 160 0.22 -8.58 6.89
CA LYS A 160 -0.84 -8.53 7.91
C LYS A 160 -0.53 -9.48 9.06
N GLN A 161 -0.19 -10.73 8.76
CA GLN A 161 0.01 -11.77 9.78
C GLN A 161 1.29 -11.57 10.61
N ILE A 162 2.36 -11.03 10.01
CA ILE A 162 3.65 -10.87 10.70
C ILE A 162 3.58 -9.94 11.91
N LEU A 163 2.59 -9.04 11.97
CA LEU A 163 2.38 -8.13 13.10
C LEU A 163 1.93 -8.85 14.37
N ASP A 164 1.31 -10.02 14.24
CA ASP A 164 0.78 -10.81 15.36
C ASP A 164 1.77 -11.87 15.88
N VAL A 165 2.92 -12.01 15.21
CA VAL A 165 3.95 -12.99 15.59
C VAL A 165 4.81 -12.41 16.72
N ASP A 166 4.82 -13.07 17.88
CA ASP A 166 5.74 -12.72 18.97
C ASP A 166 7.16 -13.23 18.67
N THR A 167 8.08 -12.29 18.48
CA THR A 167 9.50 -12.57 18.22
C THR A 167 10.40 -12.20 19.40
N SER A 168 9.85 -11.80 20.54
CA SER A 168 10.61 -11.22 21.67
C SER A 168 11.63 -12.18 22.30
N GLU A 169 11.34 -13.48 22.34
CA GLU A 169 12.26 -14.50 22.87
C GLU A 169 13.23 -15.06 21.82
N SER A 170 13.01 -14.73 20.54
CA SER A 170 13.84 -15.21 19.44
C SER A 170 15.18 -14.47 19.38
N LYS A 171 16.26 -15.19 19.04
CA LYS A 171 17.57 -14.58 18.87
C LYS A 171 17.63 -13.85 17.53
N PHE A 172 18.11 -12.62 17.56
CA PHE A 172 18.36 -11.85 16.34
C PHE A 172 19.41 -12.54 15.46
N THR A 173 19.02 -12.89 14.25
CA THR A 173 19.77 -13.72 13.31
C THR A 173 20.62 -12.88 12.35
N GLN A 174 21.54 -13.55 11.64
CA GLN A 174 22.32 -12.90 10.58
C GLN A 174 21.45 -12.44 9.41
N ASP A 175 20.34 -13.14 9.13
CA ASP A 175 19.45 -12.76 8.04
C ASP A 175 18.64 -11.51 8.40
N GLU A 176 18.17 -11.39 9.65
CA GLU A 176 17.56 -10.15 10.14
C GLU A 176 18.58 -8.99 10.16
N GLU A 177 19.85 -9.27 10.49
CA GLU A 177 20.90 -8.26 10.40
C GLU A 177 21.07 -7.75 8.96
N LYS A 178 21.09 -8.66 7.96
CA LYS A 178 21.13 -8.30 6.54
C LYS A 178 19.90 -7.48 6.13
N MET A 179 18.71 -7.84 6.62
CA MET A 179 17.48 -7.07 6.36
C MET A 179 17.58 -5.64 6.89
N ILE A 180 18.10 -5.44 8.11
CA ILE A 180 18.37 -4.09 8.64
C ILE A 180 19.29 -3.34 7.70
N TYR A 181 20.41 -3.93 7.30
CA TYR A 181 21.35 -3.27 6.40
C TYR A 181 20.77 -2.93 5.04
N PHE A 182 19.90 -3.78 4.49
CA PHE A 182 19.18 -3.49 3.25
C PHE A 182 18.41 -2.16 3.36
N PHE A 183 17.69 -1.95 4.47
CA PHE A 183 16.96 -0.70 4.70
C PHE A 183 17.90 0.49 4.97
N LEU A 184 18.94 0.30 5.79
CA LEU A 184 19.90 1.36 6.12
C LEU A 184 20.67 1.89 4.90
N LEU A 185 20.89 1.06 3.87
CA LEU A 185 21.55 1.47 2.63
C LEU A 185 20.82 2.59 1.87
N SER A 186 19.53 2.83 2.18
CA SER A 186 18.78 3.96 1.61
C SER A 186 19.35 5.32 2.04
N SER A 187 20.03 5.38 3.20
CA SER A 187 20.71 6.57 3.70
C SER A 187 22.20 6.62 3.31
N LEU A 188 22.71 5.66 2.52
CA LEU A 188 24.12 5.62 2.16
C LEU A 188 24.52 6.85 1.35
N ARG A 189 25.53 7.57 1.82
CA ARG A 189 26.01 8.76 1.14
C ARG A 189 26.88 8.38 -0.06
N ARG A 190 26.78 9.20 -1.10
CA ARG A 190 27.40 8.92 -2.40
C ARG A 190 28.92 8.91 -2.32
N GLU A 191 29.51 9.74 -1.46
CA GLU A 191 30.95 9.73 -1.19
C GLU A 191 31.47 8.38 -0.67
N HIS A 192 30.58 7.51 -0.18
CA HIS A 192 30.94 6.19 0.31
C HIS A 192 30.70 5.06 -0.69
N PHE A 193 30.15 5.32 -1.88
CA PHE A 193 29.87 4.28 -2.88
C PHE A 193 31.13 3.49 -3.28
N GLY A 194 32.29 4.15 -3.37
CA GLY A 194 33.57 3.50 -3.64
C GLY A 194 33.98 2.46 -2.57
N VAL A 195 33.52 2.60 -1.33
CA VAL A 195 33.76 1.61 -0.25
C VAL A 195 33.03 0.29 -0.50
N PHE A 196 32.01 0.31 -1.36
CA PHE A 196 31.17 -0.84 -1.74
C PHE A 196 31.44 -1.31 -3.17
N GLY A 197 32.48 -0.80 -3.83
CA GLY A 197 32.80 -1.16 -5.22
C GLY A 197 31.79 -0.64 -6.25
N ILE A 198 30.99 0.36 -5.88
CA ILE A 198 29.98 0.95 -6.75
C ILE A 198 30.64 2.09 -7.53
N GLY A 199 30.50 2.07 -8.85
CA GLY A 199 31.03 3.12 -9.72
C GLY A 199 30.36 4.48 -9.49
N GLU A 200 30.92 5.51 -10.11
CA GLU A 200 30.29 6.85 -10.09
C GLU A 200 28.90 6.80 -10.73
N LYS A 201 27.91 7.28 -9.99
CA LYS A 201 26.53 7.44 -10.46
C LYS A 201 26.23 8.90 -10.76
N LYS A 202 25.16 9.21 -11.52
CA LYS A 202 24.67 10.60 -11.67
C LYS A 202 24.12 11.13 -10.34
N ALA A 203 24.16 12.45 -10.10
CA ALA A 203 23.84 13.08 -8.81
C ALA A 203 22.51 12.65 -8.16
N TYR A 204 21.50 12.35 -8.97
CA TYR A 204 20.14 11.96 -8.56
C TYR A 204 19.89 10.45 -8.54
N GLN A 205 20.89 9.63 -8.87
CA GLN A 205 20.73 8.18 -8.87
C GLN A 205 21.02 7.60 -7.49
N HIS A 206 20.06 6.84 -6.97
CA HIS A 206 20.14 6.09 -5.72
C HIS A 206 20.69 4.67 -5.97
N LEU A 207 20.79 3.87 -4.90
CA LEU A 207 21.03 2.44 -5.03
C LEU A 207 19.75 1.73 -5.46
N GLU A 208 19.85 0.94 -6.52
CA GLU A 208 18.82 0.00 -6.93
C GLU A 208 18.75 -1.18 -5.95
N ASP A 209 17.60 -1.82 -5.84
CA ASP A 209 17.42 -2.92 -4.88
C ASP A 209 18.34 -4.10 -5.20
N GLU A 210 18.63 -4.37 -6.48
CA GLU A 210 19.61 -5.40 -6.88
C GLU A 210 21.02 -5.08 -6.36
N GLU A 211 21.45 -3.81 -6.41
CA GLU A 211 22.73 -3.41 -5.87
C GLU A 211 22.76 -3.55 -4.34
N LYS A 212 21.67 -3.16 -3.66
CA LYS A 212 21.56 -3.34 -2.21
C LYS A 212 21.65 -4.82 -1.83
N MET A 213 20.97 -5.70 -2.56
CA MET A 213 21.03 -7.15 -2.34
C MET A 213 22.45 -7.69 -2.52
N ASN A 214 23.16 -7.24 -3.55
CA ASN A 214 24.57 -7.62 -3.77
C ASN A 214 25.50 -7.13 -2.64
N ILE A 215 25.28 -5.92 -2.13
CA ILE A 215 26.06 -5.36 -1.02
C ILE A 215 25.86 -6.16 0.27
N ILE A 216 24.61 -6.41 0.67
CA ILE A 216 24.31 -7.08 1.95
C ILE A 216 24.74 -8.54 1.98
N ALA A 217 24.98 -9.16 0.81
CA ALA A 217 25.44 -10.52 0.72
C ALA A 217 26.78 -10.73 1.46
N ASN A 218 27.69 -9.74 1.41
CA ASN A 218 29.06 -9.88 1.93
C ASN A 218 29.60 -8.60 2.62
N LEU A 219 28.87 -8.09 3.63
CA LEU A 219 29.29 -6.90 4.38
C LEU A 219 30.44 -7.16 5.37
N THR A 220 31.52 -6.40 5.25
CA THR A 220 32.59 -6.36 6.25
C THR A 220 32.21 -5.49 7.45
N ALA A 221 32.86 -5.69 8.61
CA ALA A 221 32.66 -4.86 9.81
C ALA A 221 32.91 -3.35 9.55
N LYS A 222 33.88 -3.03 8.68
CA LYS A 222 34.19 -1.64 8.29
C LYS A 222 33.05 -1.03 7.47
N GLN A 223 32.55 -1.76 6.47
CA GLN A 223 31.40 -1.33 5.66
C GLN A 223 30.13 -1.16 6.50
N LYS A 224 29.87 -2.10 7.40
CA LYS A 224 28.79 -2.03 8.39
C LYS A 224 28.84 -0.73 9.22
N ALA A 225 30.02 -0.32 9.66
CA ALA A 225 30.19 0.92 10.42
C ALA A 225 29.93 2.18 9.58
N VAL A 226 30.29 2.16 8.28
CA VAL A 226 30.01 3.26 7.35
C VAL A 226 28.50 3.43 7.16
N ILE A 227 27.78 2.34 6.86
CA ILE A 227 26.31 2.37 6.67
C ILE A 227 25.61 2.91 7.93
N ARG A 228 25.97 2.40 9.12
CA ARG A 228 25.38 2.87 10.38
C ARG A 228 25.60 4.38 10.62
N ARG A 229 26.79 4.90 10.31
CA ARG A 229 27.08 6.34 10.48
C ARG A 229 26.31 7.21 9.50
N ASP A 230 26.21 6.78 8.25
CA ASP A 230 25.45 7.51 7.24
C ASP A 230 23.96 7.56 7.57
N PHE A 231 23.41 6.45 8.07
CA PHE A 231 22.05 6.43 8.61
C PHE A 231 21.86 7.43 9.76
N LEU A 232 22.79 7.49 10.72
CA LEU A 232 22.71 8.47 11.81
C LEU A 232 22.73 9.91 11.27
N ILE A 233 23.64 10.22 10.34
CA ILE A 233 23.77 11.55 9.73
C ILE A 233 22.49 11.94 8.98
N ASP A 234 21.89 11.01 8.25
CA ASP A 234 20.64 11.24 7.53
C ASP A 234 19.48 11.55 8.50
N ASN A 235 19.39 10.82 9.62
CA ASN A 235 18.38 11.07 10.64
C ASN A 235 18.59 12.39 11.42
N PHE A 236 19.83 12.87 11.53
CA PHE A 236 20.10 14.18 12.15
C PHE A 236 19.57 15.37 11.35
N LYS A 237 19.13 15.19 10.09
CA LYS A 237 18.43 16.25 9.34
C LYS A 237 17.14 16.71 10.02
N GLY A 238 16.53 15.86 10.85
CA GLY A 238 15.36 16.20 11.66
C GLY A 238 15.69 16.86 13.02
N ALA A 239 16.96 17.15 13.32
CA ALA A 239 17.33 17.86 14.54
C ALA A 239 16.95 19.34 14.47
N TYR A 240 16.20 19.83 15.45
CA TYR A 240 15.82 21.24 15.54
C TYR A 240 15.59 21.68 16.97
N GLY A 241 15.87 22.95 17.24
CA GLY A 241 15.65 23.56 18.55
C GLY A 241 16.28 22.75 19.68
N ASN A 242 15.47 22.40 20.68
CA ASN A 242 15.87 21.62 21.85
C ASN A 242 15.28 20.20 21.83
N ASN A 243 14.94 19.64 20.67
CA ASN A 243 14.44 18.27 20.60
C ASN A 243 15.55 17.25 20.94
N ALA A 244 15.16 16.01 21.23
CA ALA A 244 16.11 14.96 21.60
C ALA A 244 17.14 14.67 20.49
N ALA A 245 16.73 14.75 19.22
CA ALA A 245 17.61 14.56 18.08
C ALA A 245 18.72 15.62 18.01
N ALA A 246 18.43 16.88 18.37
CA ALA A 246 19.44 17.94 18.45
C ALA A 246 20.47 17.66 19.55
N THR A 247 20.04 17.16 20.71
CA THR A 247 20.97 16.74 21.77
C THR A 247 21.90 15.63 21.29
N LEU A 248 21.35 14.59 20.65
CA LEU A 248 22.14 13.49 20.10
C LEU A 248 23.08 13.92 18.97
N LEU A 249 22.65 14.87 18.11
CA LEU A 249 23.50 15.46 17.08
C LEU A 249 24.69 16.19 17.70
N LEU A 250 24.46 17.02 18.73
CA LEU A 250 25.55 17.73 19.41
C LEU A 250 26.52 16.76 20.08
N ASP A 251 26.04 15.67 20.70
CA ASP A 251 26.90 14.62 21.27
C ASP A 251 27.71 13.88 20.19
N PHE A 252 27.10 13.62 19.04
CA PHE A 252 27.78 13.03 17.89
C PHE A 252 28.84 13.97 17.33
N ALA A 253 28.50 15.25 17.13
CA ALA A 253 29.42 16.28 16.68
C ALA A 253 30.58 16.49 17.65
N ARG A 254 30.33 16.47 18.97
CA ARG A 254 31.38 16.57 19.99
C ARG A 254 32.39 15.43 19.92
N LYS A 255 31.97 14.24 19.49
CA LYS A 255 32.85 13.08 19.31
C LYS A 255 33.60 13.09 17.98
N HIS A 256 32.98 13.61 16.92
CA HIS A 256 33.47 13.45 15.54
C HIS A 256 34.05 14.73 14.91
N MET A 257 33.71 15.91 15.45
CA MET A 257 34.12 17.24 15.00
C MET A 257 34.18 18.26 16.16
N PRO A 258 34.90 17.97 17.28
CA PRO A 258 34.86 18.78 18.49
C PRO A 258 35.26 20.24 18.28
N ASP A 259 36.32 20.50 17.51
CA ASP A 259 36.85 21.84 17.30
C ASP A 259 35.86 22.71 16.51
N THR A 260 35.29 22.15 15.44
CA THR A 260 34.27 22.84 14.63
C THR A 260 33.00 23.09 15.45
N LEU A 261 32.58 22.15 16.30
CA LEU A 261 31.44 22.36 17.18
C LEU A 261 31.70 23.50 18.18
N ALA A 262 32.88 23.52 18.81
CA ALA A 262 33.24 24.56 19.77
C ALA A 262 33.26 25.96 19.13
N GLU A 263 33.74 26.07 17.89
CA GLU A 263 33.71 27.31 17.12
C GLU A 263 32.26 27.79 16.86
N ILE A 264 31.38 26.88 16.44
CA ILE A 264 29.95 27.17 16.23
C ILE A 264 29.28 27.63 17.53
N GLU A 265 29.47 26.89 18.63
CA GLU A 265 28.88 27.20 19.93
C GLU A 265 29.37 28.56 20.45
N SER A 266 30.68 28.82 20.34
CA SER A 266 31.26 30.10 20.73
C SER A 266 30.63 31.28 19.97
N GLY A 267 30.45 31.15 18.65
CA GLY A 267 29.84 32.20 17.84
C GLY A 267 28.41 32.55 18.27
N TYR A 268 27.58 31.55 18.57
CA TYR A 268 26.20 31.78 19.02
C TYR A 268 26.14 32.27 20.48
N ASN A 269 26.99 31.74 21.37
CA ASN A 269 27.06 32.16 22.76
C ASN A 269 27.49 33.62 22.89
N GLU A 270 28.44 34.09 22.07
CA GLU A 270 28.83 35.51 22.08
C GLU A 270 27.66 36.44 21.74
N VAL A 271 26.84 36.06 20.74
CA VAL A 271 25.64 36.81 20.37
C VAL A 271 24.59 36.76 21.49
N TYR A 272 24.41 35.59 22.11
CA TYR A 272 23.50 35.40 23.25
C TYR A 272 23.88 36.30 24.42
N GLU A 273 25.15 36.30 24.86
CA GLU A 273 25.63 37.11 25.99
C GLU A 273 25.39 38.62 25.77
N LYS A 274 25.67 39.12 24.55
CA LYS A 274 25.39 40.52 24.18
C LYS A 274 23.89 40.84 24.27
N ARG A 275 23.02 39.92 23.85
CA ARG A 275 21.56 40.09 23.93
C ARG A 275 21.07 40.00 25.37
N HIS A 276 21.58 39.05 26.13
CA HIS A 276 21.26 38.84 27.54
C HIS A 276 21.55 40.10 28.37
N LYS A 277 22.75 40.68 28.21
CA LYS A 277 23.13 41.95 28.88
C LYS A 277 22.14 43.09 28.60
N ARG A 278 21.75 43.29 27.34
CA ARG A 278 20.78 44.34 26.96
C ARG A 278 19.40 44.09 27.53
N ILE A 279 18.99 42.83 27.68
CA ILE A 279 17.71 42.47 28.30
C ILE A 279 17.75 42.80 29.79
N GLU A 280 18.83 42.44 30.49
CA GLU A 280 18.98 42.75 31.91
C GLU A 280 19.04 44.26 32.17
N GLU A 281 19.74 45.04 31.34
CA GLU A 281 19.73 46.51 31.40
C GLU A 281 18.31 47.09 31.24
N ARG A 282 17.51 46.55 30.31
CA ARG A 282 16.11 46.98 30.10
C ARG A 282 15.21 46.59 31.27
N LYS A 283 15.37 45.38 31.82
CA LYS A 283 14.63 44.94 33.02
C LYS A 283 14.91 45.87 34.19
N ALA A 284 16.18 46.22 34.44
CA ALA A 284 16.57 47.13 35.50
C ALA A 284 15.95 48.53 35.33
N ALA A 285 15.97 49.08 34.10
CA ALA A 285 15.36 50.37 33.81
C ALA A 285 13.83 50.38 34.02
N LEU A 286 13.14 49.31 33.62
CA LEU A 286 11.68 49.17 33.84
C LEU A 286 11.34 49.06 35.33
N LEU A 287 12.06 48.23 36.09
CA LEU A 287 11.88 48.11 37.54
C LEU A 287 12.15 49.44 38.28
N ALA A 288 13.13 50.22 37.84
CA ALA A 288 13.40 51.56 38.40
C ALA A 288 12.24 52.52 38.12
N LYS A 289 11.67 52.48 36.91
CA LYS A 289 10.50 53.30 36.54
C LYS A 289 9.25 52.89 37.32
N GLU A 290 8.98 51.60 37.49
CA GLU A 290 7.85 51.10 38.29
C GLU A 290 7.93 51.56 39.76
N ARG A 291 9.13 51.55 40.34
CA ARG A 291 9.37 52.06 41.71
C ARG A 291 9.12 53.57 41.83
N GLN A 292 9.36 54.34 40.77
CA GLN A 292 9.10 55.79 40.76
C GLN A 292 7.62 56.14 40.56
N THR A 293 6.81 55.22 40.01
CA THR A 293 5.39 55.45 39.72
C THR A 293 4.42 54.86 40.75
N LYS A 294 4.90 54.12 41.77
CA LYS A 294 4.08 53.71 42.92
C LYS A 294 4.10 54.84 43.97
N PRO A 295 2.95 55.41 44.39
CA PRO A 295 2.89 56.29 45.55
C PRO A 295 3.34 55.53 46.80
N GLU A 296 4.13 56.17 47.66
CA GLU A 296 4.28 55.76 49.05
C GLU A 296 2.89 55.79 49.71
N GLU A 297 2.23 54.64 49.82
CA GLU A 297 1.14 54.47 50.77
C GLU A 297 1.73 54.07 52.13
N THR A 298 1.48 54.94 53.10
CA THR A 298 1.54 54.77 54.57
C THR A 298 2.90 54.94 55.26
N ALA A 299 3.28 56.20 55.45
CA ALA A 299 3.75 56.66 56.75
C ALA A 299 2.61 57.44 57.42
N GLU A 300 2.49 57.28 58.75
CA GLU A 300 1.57 57.99 59.67
C GLU A 300 0.20 57.34 59.95
N ALA A 301 0.22 56.35 60.84
CA ALA A 301 -0.78 56.26 61.91
C ALA A 301 -0.10 55.74 63.19
N GLU A 302 0.25 56.71 64.06
CA GLU A 302 0.27 56.64 65.52
C GLU A 302 1.08 55.53 66.21
N ASN A 303 2.31 55.89 66.57
CA ASN A 303 2.98 55.38 67.76
C ASN A 303 2.46 56.15 68.98
N THR A 304 1.43 55.63 69.66
CA THR A 304 1.15 55.96 71.06
C THR A 304 1.96 55.01 71.94
N GLN A 305 3.01 55.53 72.56
CA GLN A 305 3.62 54.92 73.75
C GLN A 305 2.89 55.48 74.99
N PRO A 306 2.76 54.72 76.10
CA PRO A 306 3.88 54.75 77.04
C PRO A 306 4.12 53.45 77.87
N THR A 307 5.42 53.20 78.11
CA THR A 307 6.11 52.63 79.29
C THR A 307 5.66 51.34 80.00
N ALA A 308 6.68 50.49 80.24
CA ALA A 308 6.93 49.60 81.39
C ALA A 308 5.93 48.43 81.58
N GLU A 309 6.30 47.18 81.88
CA GLU A 309 7.36 46.65 82.74
C GLU A 309 7.35 45.09 82.62
N VAL A 310 8.52 44.46 82.84
CA VAL A 310 8.69 43.10 83.43
C VAL A 310 8.35 41.82 82.61
N GLN A 311 9.43 41.11 82.21
CA GLN A 311 9.54 39.64 82.01
C GLN A 311 9.29 38.89 83.34
N PRO A 312 8.91 37.58 83.42
CA PRO A 312 9.62 36.51 82.71
C PRO A 312 8.81 35.25 82.31
N GLU A 313 9.50 34.41 81.54
CA GLU A 313 9.54 32.93 81.53
C GLU A 313 8.33 32.12 82.02
N GLU A 314 7.87 31.15 81.21
CA GLU A 314 8.17 29.72 81.44
C GLU A 314 7.39 28.79 80.48
N HIS A 315 8.07 27.68 80.14
CA HIS A 315 7.52 26.35 79.84
C HIS A 315 6.67 26.15 78.56
N THR A 316 6.79 25.09 77.76
CA THR A 316 7.54 23.82 77.84
C THR A 316 7.49 23.15 76.46
N GLN A 317 8.56 22.43 76.16
CA GLN A 317 8.69 21.19 75.37
C GLN A 317 7.43 20.52 74.79
N THR A 318 7.58 20.04 73.55
CA THR A 318 7.56 18.60 73.11
C THR A 318 7.71 18.61 71.57
N GLU A 319 8.77 18.15 70.89
CA GLU A 319 9.31 16.77 70.79
C GLU A 319 8.19 15.72 70.92
N GLU A 320 7.84 14.89 69.94
CA GLU A 320 8.71 14.02 69.15
C GLU A 320 7.79 13.12 68.26
N VAL A 321 8.41 12.46 67.27
CA VAL A 321 8.03 11.21 66.57
C VAL A 321 6.80 11.19 65.63
N ALA A 322 7.06 11.09 64.33
CA ALA A 322 6.94 9.86 63.51
C ALA A 322 6.92 10.20 62.01
#